data_AF-A0A9X2M4M3-F1
#
_entry.id   AF-A0A9X2M4M3-F1
#
_cell.length_a   1.000
_cell.length_b   1.000
_cell.length_c   1.000
_cell.angle_alpha   90.00
_cell.angle_beta   90.00
_cell.angle_gamma   90.00
#
_symmetry.space_group_name_H-M   'P 1'
#
loop_
_entity.id
_entity.type
_entity.pdbx_description
1 polymer ?
#
loop_
_entity_poly.entity_id
_entity_poly.type
_entity_poly.pdbx_seq_one_letter_code
_entity_poly.pdbx_strand_id
1 'polypeptide(L)'
;MTALLRYQAALLVRSHRWLPPLLLYGAFLGIGVQTGQPILDSLGYAAAALLPVAAWLVRVGVTQEPAAARDCAAAAVGPGRAHLASVLTGLGAALVLGTAGTLFVAAVSDPHTADHRQEVPVPEATVAGLLAAVACALLGTAVGALCNRPLLRRPGWAIPSTMLAALLVSVAGASPANAAVSGLVDGSHSGAVPMPLLPLALTGAAAAGATALACVLSSRRS
;
A
#
# COMPACT_ATOMS: atom_id res chain seq x y z
N MET A 1 18.40 -1.33 -13.67
CA MET A 1 17.22 -1.29 -12.76
C MET A 1 16.32 -2.48 -12.98
N THR A 2 15.89 -2.75 -14.22
CA THR A 2 15.02 -3.89 -14.56
C THR A 2 15.57 -5.25 -14.10
N ALA A 3 16.86 -5.52 -14.29
CA ALA A 3 17.49 -6.75 -13.78
C ALA A 3 17.44 -6.87 -12.25
N LEU A 4 17.63 -5.76 -11.53
CA LEU A 4 17.58 -5.70 -10.07
C LEU A 4 16.16 -5.94 -9.55
N LEU A 5 15.15 -5.37 -10.23
CA LEU A 5 13.74 -5.62 -9.91
C LEU A 5 13.35 -7.07 -10.16
N ARG A 6 13.79 -7.67 -11.27
CA ARG A 6 13.54 -9.10 -11.54
C ARG A 6 14.17 -9.99 -10.48
N TYR A 7 15.39 -9.67 -10.04
CA TYR A 7 16.07 -10.37 -8.97
C TYR A 7 15.32 -10.26 -7.63
N GLN A 8 14.95 -9.04 -7.20
CA GLN A 8 14.20 -8.82 -5.96
C GLN A 8 12.81 -9.45 -6.00
N ALA A 9 12.12 -9.40 -7.15
CA ALA A 9 10.84 -10.07 -7.34
C ALA A 9 10.97 -11.59 -7.24
N ALA A 10 12.00 -12.19 -7.87
CA ALA A 10 12.25 -13.62 -7.77
C ALA A 10 12.56 -14.07 -6.34
N LEU A 11 13.34 -13.27 -5.59
CA LEU A 11 13.58 -13.49 -4.16
C LEU A 11 12.29 -13.43 -3.36
N LEU A 12 11.47 -12.39 -3.58
CA LEU A 12 10.20 -12.21 -2.90
C LEU A 12 9.29 -13.42 -3.13
N VAL A 13 9.10 -13.83 -4.38
CA VAL A 13 8.27 -14.99 -4.73
C VAL A 13 8.76 -16.26 -4.04
N ARG A 14 10.08 -16.52 -4.08
CA ARG A 14 10.67 -17.75 -3.51
C ARG A 14 10.68 -17.78 -1.98
N SER A 15 10.70 -16.63 -1.31
CA SER A 15 10.79 -16.60 0.15
C SER A 15 9.49 -16.99 0.86
N HIS A 16 8.35 -16.96 0.15
CA HIS A 16 7.01 -17.18 0.70
C HIS A 16 6.63 -16.23 1.85
N ARG A 17 7.46 -15.22 2.16
CA ARG A 17 7.23 -14.24 3.23
C ARG A 17 6.14 -13.22 2.85
N TRP A 18 5.67 -13.27 1.61
CA TRP A 18 4.51 -12.51 1.13
C TRP A 18 3.18 -13.18 1.47
N LEU A 19 3.17 -14.45 1.91
CA LEU A 19 1.93 -15.15 2.29
C LEU A 19 1.21 -14.50 3.48
N PRO A 20 1.86 -14.15 4.60
CA PRO A 20 1.17 -13.52 5.72
C PRO A 20 0.44 -12.21 5.37
N PRO A 21 1.05 -11.22 4.68
CA PRO A 21 0.32 -10.00 4.30
C PRO A 21 -0.80 -10.27 3.29
N LEU A 22 -0.64 -11.26 2.41
CA LEU A 22 -1.68 -11.67 1.47
C LEU A 22 -2.89 -12.29 2.20
N LEU A 23 -2.63 -13.21 3.13
CA LEU A 23 -3.66 -13.85 3.95
C LEU A 23 -4.39 -12.84 4.83
N LEU A 24 -3.66 -11.88 5.41
CA LEU A 24 -4.26 -10.79 6.19
C LEU A 24 -5.22 -9.96 5.33
N TYR A 25 -4.79 -9.57 4.13
CA TYR A 25 -5.64 -8.80 3.21
C TYR A 25 -6.87 -9.58 2.77
N GLY A 26 -6.69 -10.85 2.39
CA GLY A 26 -7.78 -11.74 2.00
C GLY A 26 -8.78 -11.99 3.14
N ALA A 27 -8.29 -12.19 4.37
CA ALA A 27 -9.16 -12.31 5.53
C ALA A 27 -9.95 -11.03 5.79
N PHE A 28 -9.33 -9.86 5.66
CA PHE A 28 -10.00 -8.58 5.82
C PHE A 28 -11.10 -8.41 4.77
N LEU A 29 -10.81 -8.68 3.49
CA LEU A 29 -11.81 -8.67 2.42
C LEU A 29 -12.95 -9.67 2.68
N GLY A 30 -12.64 -10.91 3.09
CA GLY A 30 -13.65 -11.92 3.36
C GLY A 30 -14.57 -11.58 4.55
N ILE A 31 -14.09 -10.77 5.51
CA ILE A 31 -14.89 -10.32 6.65
C ILE A 31 -15.74 -9.09 6.29
N GLY A 32 -15.14 -8.11 5.61
CA GLY A 32 -15.77 -6.81 5.41
C GLY A 32 -16.45 -6.59 4.06
N VAL A 33 -16.24 -7.46 3.07
CA VAL A 33 -16.88 -7.36 1.74
C VAL A 33 -17.89 -8.49 1.60
N GLN A 34 -19.17 -8.11 1.62
CA GLN A 34 -20.28 -9.04 1.46
C GLN A 34 -21.07 -8.70 0.18
N THR A 35 -21.68 -9.72 -0.43
CA THR A 35 -22.55 -9.55 -1.59
C THR A 35 -23.72 -8.63 -1.25
N GLY A 36 -24.01 -7.65 -2.10
CA GLY A 36 -25.11 -6.70 -1.88
C GLY A 36 -24.75 -5.46 -1.06
N GLN A 37 -23.49 -5.30 -0.65
CA GLN A 37 -23.04 -4.06 0.01
C GLN A 37 -22.78 -2.96 -1.04
N PRO A 38 -22.98 -1.67 -0.68
CA PRO A 38 -22.66 -0.55 -1.55
C PRO A 38 -21.20 -0.60 -2.01
N ILE A 39 -21.00 -0.40 -3.31
CA ILE A 39 -19.68 -0.52 -3.94
C ILE A 39 -18.67 0.49 -3.39
N LEU A 40 -19.07 1.73 -3.11
CA LEU A 40 -18.17 2.77 -2.60
C LEU A 40 -17.65 2.47 -1.18
N ASP A 41 -18.52 1.98 -0.29
CA ASP A 41 -18.15 1.64 1.10
C ASP A 41 -17.20 0.44 1.12
N SER A 42 -17.51 -0.58 0.32
CA SER A 42 -16.69 -1.79 0.17
C SER A 42 -15.31 -1.45 -0.40
N LEU A 43 -15.24 -0.52 -1.36
CA LEU A 43 -13.98 -0.02 -1.93
C LEU A 43 -13.17 0.79 -0.92
N GLY A 44 -13.82 1.64 -0.11
CA GLY A 44 -13.18 2.37 0.98
C GLY A 44 -12.54 1.44 2.01
N TYR A 45 -13.28 0.40 2.42
CA TYR A 45 -12.80 -0.62 3.35
C TYR A 45 -11.61 -1.42 2.79
N ALA A 46 -11.72 -1.88 1.54
CA ALA A 46 -10.66 -2.59 0.85
C ALA A 46 -9.38 -1.75 0.65
N ALA A 47 -9.52 -0.45 0.37
CA ALA A 47 -8.39 0.46 0.23
C ALA A 47 -7.72 0.73 1.59
N ALA A 48 -8.48 0.91 2.67
CA ALA A 48 -7.94 1.17 4.01
C ALA A 48 -7.07 0.00 4.50
N ALA A 49 -7.53 -1.24 4.29
CA ALA A 49 -6.80 -2.46 4.65
C ALA A 49 -5.46 -2.61 3.90
N LEU A 50 -5.34 -1.99 2.72
CA LEU A 50 -4.15 -2.10 1.88
C LEU A 50 -2.94 -1.35 2.45
N LEU A 51 -3.15 -0.29 3.24
CA LEU A 51 -2.08 0.52 3.82
C LEU A 51 -1.12 -0.29 4.73
N PRO A 52 -1.59 -1.01 5.78
CA PRO A 52 -0.71 -1.83 6.61
C PRO A 52 -0.10 -3.00 5.83
N VAL A 53 -0.83 -3.55 4.86
CA VAL A 53 -0.37 -4.65 4.00
C VAL A 53 0.79 -4.19 3.09
N ALA A 54 0.68 -3.00 2.49
CA ALA A 54 1.74 -2.41 1.67
C ALA A 54 3.00 -2.10 2.50
N ALA A 55 2.83 -1.56 3.71
CA ALA A 55 3.95 -1.33 4.63
C ALA A 55 4.68 -2.64 4.98
N TRP A 56 3.91 -3.71 5.22
CA TRP A 56 4.47 -5.03 5.49
C TRP A 56 5.19 -5.60 4.26
N LEU A 57 4.61 -5.52 3.06
CA LEU A 57 5.24 -5.98 1.83
C LEU A 57 6.57 -5.27 1.54
N VAL A 58 6.63 -3.95 1.74
CA VAL A 58 7.90 -3.20 1.66
C VAL A 58 8.90 -3.69 2.69
N ARG A 59 8.47 -3.97 3.92
CA ARG A 59 9.34 -4.56 4.95
C ARG A 59 9.87 -5.93 4.58
N VAL A 60 9.01 -6.78 4.03
CA VAL A 60 9.40 -8.09 3.52
C VAL A 60 10.49 -7.88 2.45
N GLY A 61 10.24 -7.02 1.45
CA GLY A 61 11.18 -6.67 0.39
C GLY A 61 12.57 -6.25 0.89
N VAL A 62 12.65 -5.26 1.77
CA VAL A 62 13.94 -4.73 2.25
C VAL A 62 14.69 -5.66 3.23
N THR A 63 14.04 -6.74 3.70
CA THR A 63 14.60 -7.74 4.63
C THR A 63 14.74 -9.13 4.01
N GLN A 64 14.53 -9.28 2.69
CA GLN A 64 14.66 -10.55 1.99
C GLN A 64 16.09 -11.08 2.01
N GLU A 65 17.06 -10.20 1.82
CA GLU A 65 18.45 -10.60 1.62
C GLU A 65 19.25 -10.68 2.92
N PRO A 66 20.10 -11.72 3.09
CA PRO A 66 21.11 -11.77 4.12
C PRO A 66 22.09 -10.60 4.01
N ALA A 67 22.71 -10.19 5.13
CA ALA A 67 23.62 -9.04 5.18
C ALA A 67 24.75 -9.13 4.13
N ALA A 68 25.43 -10.29 4.04
CA ALA A 68 26.52 -10.49 3.08
C ALA A 68 26.08 -10.31 1.61
N ALA A 69 24.89 -10.82 1.23
CA ALA A 69 24.37 -10.67 -0.13
C ALA A 69 24.03 -9.20 -0.44
N ARG A 70 23.52 -8.46 0.56
CA ARG A 70 23.25 -7.03 0.43
C ARG A 70 24.51 -6.20 0.23
N ASP A 71 25.59 -6.54 0.91
CA ASP A 71 26.86 -5.83 0.76
C ASP A 71 27.43 -6.03 -0.65
N CYS A 72 27.31 -7.24 -1.21
CA CYS A 72 27.63 -7.49 -2.61
C CYS A 72 26.74 -6.70 -3.58
N ALA A 73 25.43 -6.66 -3.35
CA ALA A 73 24.50 -5.89 -4.19
C ALA A 73 24.75 -4.38 -4.10
N ALA A 74 25.08 -3.88 -2.91
CA ALA A 74 25.46 -2.49 -2.66
C ALA A 74 26.79 -2.14 -3.35
N ALA A 75 27.79 -3.02 -3.30
CA ALA A 75 29.05 -2.84 -4.01
C ALA A 75 28.88 -2.84 -5.54
N ALA A 76 28.00 -3.68 -6.08
CA ALA A 76 27.80 -3.82 -7.52
C ALA A 76 26.97 -2.69 -8.15
N VAL A 77 25.93 -2.19 -7.45
CA VAL A 77 24.93 -1.26 -8.04
C VAL A 77 24.78 0.03 -7.24
N GLY A 78 25.35 0.09 -6.04
CA GLY A 78 25.21 1.18 -5.07
C GLY A 78 24.12 0.90 -4.02
N PRO A 79 24.35 1.25 -2.74
CA PRO A 79 23.43 0.95 -1.62
C PRO A 79 22.04 1.56 -1.81
N GLY A 80 21.96 2.81 -2.30
CA GLY A 80 20.67 3.47 -2.55
C GLY A 80 19.86 2.81 -3.67
N ARG A 81 20.53 2.37 -4.74
CA ARG A 81 19.88 1.68 -5.87
C ARG A 81 19.41 0.27 -5.49
N ALA A 82 20.18 -0.43 -4.67
CA ALA A 82 19.79 -1.72 -4.09
C ALA A 82 18.54 -1.58 -3.20
N HIS A 83 18.54 -0.59 -2.32
CA HIS A 83 17.39 -0.31 -1.45
C HIS A 83 16.14 0.12 -2.23
N LEU A 84 16.29 1.03 -3.20
CA LEU A 84 15.18 1.48 -4.05
C LEU A 84 14.50 0.31 -4.76
N ALA A 85 15.25 -0.64 -5.32
CA ALA A 85 14.64 -1.79 -6.00
C ALA A 85 13.85 -2.68 -5.04
N SER A 86 14.31 -2.90 -3.81
CA SER A 86 13.56 -3.66 -2.81
C SER A 86 12.25 -2.97 -2.42
N VAL A 87 12.25 -1.64 -2.30
CA VAL A 87 11.04 -0.84 -2.01
C VAL A 87 10.08 -0.86 -3.20
N LEU A 88 10.56 -0.65 -4.42
CA LEU A 88 9.76 -0.70 -5.64
C LEU A 88 9.14 -2.09 -5.86
N THR A 89 9.85 -3.16 -5.50
CA THR A 89 9.32 -4.52 -5.57
C THR A 89 8.17 -4.72 -4.58
N GLY A 90 8.31 -4.22 -3.35
CA GLY A 90 7.25 -4.22 -2.34
C GLY A 90 6.03 -3.39 -2.75
N LEU A 91 6.25 -2.19 -3.31
CA LEU A 91 5.21 -1.35 -3.89
C LEU A 91 4.46 -2.07 -5.02
N GLY A 92 5.21 -2.68 -5.96
CA GLY A 92 4.63 -3.43 -7.06
C GLY A 92 3.73 -4.57 -6.59
N ALA A 93 4.18 -5.33 -5.59
CA ALA A 93 3.36 -6.39 -4.98
C ALA A 93 2.07 -5.84 -4.33
N ALA A 94 2.17 -4.70 -3.63
CA ALA A 94 1.01 -4.05 -3.02
C ALA A 94 0.01 -3.52 -4.06
N LEU A 95 0.50 -2.97 -5.19
CA LEU A 95 -0.35 -2.51 -6.28
C LEU A 95 -1.06 -3.68 -6.97
N VAL A 96 -0.37 -4.80 -7.22
CA VAL A 96 -1.01 -6.02 -7.76
C VAL A 96 -2.09 -6.53 -6.82
N LEU A 97 -1.83 -6.53 -5.51
CA LEU A 97 -2.81 -6.98 -4.54
C LEU A 97 -4.01 -6.02 -4.41
N GLY A 98 -3.75 -4.71 -4.40
CA GLY A 98 -4.78 -3.67 -4.35
C GLY A 98 -5.67 -3.68 -5.58
N THR A 99 -5.09 -3.77 -6.78
CA THR A 99 -5.84 -3.88 -8.04
C THR A 99 -6.71 -5.13 -8.06
N ALA A 100 -6.18 -6.28 -7.63
CA ALA A 100 -6.97 -7.51 -7.51
C ALA A 100 -8.12 -7.36 -6.50
N GLY A 101 -7.87 -6.73 -5.35
CA GLY A 101 -8.90 -6.44 -4.33
C GLY A 101 -9.99 -5.51 -4.86
N THR A 102 -9.62 -4.41 -5.53
CA THR A 102 -10.56 -3.48 -6.15
C THR A 102 -11.43 -4.17 -7.21
N LEU A 103 -10.84 -5.00 -8.08
CA LEU A 103 -11.58 -5.74 -9.09
C LEU A 103 -12.52 -6.80 -8.47
N PHE A 104 -12.08 -7.45 -7.39
CA PHE A 104 -12.92 -8.39 -6.66
C PHE A 104 -14.14 -7.68 -6.05
N VAL A 105 -13.92 -6.55 -5.37
CA VAL A 105 -15.01 -5.72 -4.82
C VAL A 105 -15.96 -5.28 -5.93
N ALA A 106 -15.43 -4.80 -7.06
CA ALA A 106 -16.24 -4.37 -8.19
C ALA A 106 -17.12 -5.47 -8.79
N ALA A 107 -16.69 -6.74 -8.69
CA ALA A 107 -17.43 -7.88 -9.20
C ALA A 107 -18.49 -8.41 -8.23
N VAL A 108 -18.36 -8.13 -6.93
CA VAL A 108 -19.17 -8.73 -5.85
C VAL A 108 -20.15 -7.72 -5.22
N SER A 109 -19.79 -6.44 -5.23
CA SER A 109 -20.59 -5.37 -4.63
C SER A 109 -21.74 -4.91 -5.52
N ASP A 110 -22.75 -4.32 -4.87
CA ASP A 110 -23.93 -3.80 -5.55
C ASP A 110 -23.61 -2.43 -6.18
N PRO A 111 -23.91 -2.20 -7.48
CA PRO A 111 -23.68 -0.92 -8.16
C PRO A 111 -24.68 0.18 -7.76
N HIS A 112 -25.08 0.23 -6.50
CA HIS A 112 -25.99 1.26 -5.97
C HIS A 112 -25.34 2.04 -4.83
N THR A 113 -25.84 3.26 -4.61
CA THR A 113 -25.47 4.12 -3.46
C THR A 113 -25.92 3.47 -2.14
N ALA A 114 -25.42 3.94 -0.99
CA ALA A 114 -25.79 3.41 0.33
C ALA A 114 -27.31 3.30 0.57
N ASP A 115 -28.09 4.27 0.10
CA ASP A 115 -29.55 4.27 0.19
C ASP A 115 -30.25 3.34 -0.84
N HIS A 116 -29.49 2.67 -1.71
CA HIS A 116 -29.97 1.83 -2.81
C HIS A 116 -30.91 2.54 -3.81
N ARG A 117 -30.88 3.87 -3.82
CA ARG A 117 -31.81 4.71 -4.60
C ARG A 117 -31.26 5.19 -5.94
N GLN A 118 -29.95 5.15 -6.12
CA GLN A 118 -29.28 5.59 -7.34
C GLN A 118 -28.30 4.52 -7.79
N GLU A 119 -28.37 4.17 -9.07
CA GLU A 119 -27.33 3.40 -9.74
C GLU A 119 -26.05 4.24 -9.82
N VAL A 120 -24.96 3.66 -9.34
CA VAL A 120 -23.64 4.24 -9.42
C VAL A 120 -22.93 3.62 -10.63
N PRO A 121 -22.34 4.43 -11.53
CA PRO A 121 -21.59 3.90 -12.65
C PRO A 121 -20.38 3.11 -12.13
N VAL A 122 -20.44 1.78 -12.25
CA VAL A 122 -19.34 0.84 -11.93
C VAL A 122 -17.98 1.27 -12.49
N PRO A 123 -17.83 1.73 -13.75
CA PRO A 123 -16.52 2.15 -14.25
C PRO A 123 -15.94 3.36 -13.50
N GLU A 124 -16.78 4.30 -13.06
CA GLU A 124 -16.30 5.48 -12.33
C GLU A 124 -15.97 5.13 -10.87
N ALA A 125 -16.82 4.33 -10.23
CA ALA A 125 -16.57 3.81 -8.89
C ALA A 125 -15.29 2.97 -8.80
N THR A 126 -15.05 2.11 -9.80
CA THR A 126 -13.82 1.31 -9.86
C THR A 126 -12.58 2.15 -10.04
N VAL A 127 -12.61 3.19 -10.87
CA VAL A 127 -11.50 4.14 -11.01
C VAL A 127 -11.25 4.87 -9.69
N ALA A 128 -12.29 5.35 -9.02
CA ALA A 128 -12.17 6.02 -7.72
C ALA A 128 -11.57 5.08 -6.64
N GLY A 129 -12.04 3.84 -6.58
CA GLY A 129 -11.50 2.80 -5.70
C GLY A 129 -10.05 2.45 -6.02
N LEU A 130 -9.68 2.41 -7.30
CA LEU A 130 -8.30 2.18 -7.74
C LEU A 130 -7.37 3.32 -7.29
N LEU A 131 -7.81 4.56 -7.44
CA LEU A 131 -7.07 5.74 -6.98
C LEU A 131 -6.87 5.72 -5.47
N ALA A 132 -7.90 5.35 -4.70
CA ALA A 132 -7.79 5.19 -3.26
C ALA A 132 -6.83 4.06 -2.87
N ALA A 133 -6.88 2.91 -3.56
CA ALA A 133 -5.94 1.81 -3.35
C ALA A 133 -4.49 2.24 -3.64
N VAL A 134 -4.25 2.98 -4.73
CA VAL A 134 -2.93 3.52 -5.06
C VAL A 134 -2.45 4.49 -3.97
N ALA A 135 -3.30 5.41 -3.50
CA ALA A 135 -2.96 6.34 -2.43
C ALA A 135 -2.59 5.60 -1.12
N CYS A 136 -3.37 4.59 -0.73
CA CYS A 136 -3.10 3.74 0.43
C CYS A 136 -1.80 2.94 0.27
N ALA A 137 -1.55 2.38 -0.92
CA ALA A 137 -0.31 1.67 -1.22
C ALA A 137 0.90 2.60 -1.10
N LEU A 138 0.86 3.79 -1.69
CA LEU A 138 1.92 4.80 -1.62
C LEU A 138 2.22 5.22 -0.17
N LEU A 139 1.18 5.51 0.62
CA LEU A 139 1.37 5.83 2.04
C LEU A 139 1.93 4.65 2.83
N GLY A 140 1.39 3.45 2.62
CA GLY A 140 1.93 2.23 3.23
C GLY A 140 3.40 2.04 2.88
N THR A 141 3.81 2.33 1.64
CA THR A 141 5.22 2.25 1.26
C THR A 141 6.09 3.33 1.88
N ALA A 142 5.59 4.55 2.06
CA ALA A 142 6.28 5.60 2.80
C ALA A 142 6.53 5.16 4.26
N VAL A 143 5.50 4.63 4.92
CA VAL A 143 5.59 4.08 6.28
C VAL A 143 6.58 2.90 6.31
N GLY A 144 6.47 1.95 5.38
CA GLY A 144 7.34 0.79 5.29
C GLY A 144 8.81 1.14 5.02
N ALA A 145 9.07 2.22 4.26
CA ALA A 145 10.42 2.73 3.99
C ALA A 145 11.03 3.42 5.23
N LEU A 146 10.25 4.27 5.91
CA LEU A 146 10.69 5.00 7.10
C LEU A 146 10.85 4.09 8.34
N CYS A 147 9.97 3.11 8.51
CA CYS A 147 9.99 2.20 9.65
C CYS A 147 11.00 1.04 9.49
N ASN A 148 11.79 1.01 8.41
CA ASN A 148 12.80 -0.02 8.20
C ASN A 148 14.21 0.39 8.61
N ARG A 149 15.13 -0.56 8.43
CA ARG A 149 16.52 -0.57 8.90
C ARG A 149 17.45 0.44 8.19
N PRO A 150 17.04 1.71 8.04
CA PRO A 150 17.92 2.78 8.47
C PRO A 150 17.60 3.31 9.88
N LEU A 151 16.36 3.20 10.38
CA LEU A 151 15.94 3.90 11.61
C LEU A 151 15.71 2.96 12.81
N LEU A 152 15.21 1.75 12.60
CA LEU A 152 14.93 0.80 13.69
C LEU A 152 15.93 -0.36 13.68
N ARG A 153 16.87 -0.36 14.64
CA ARG A 153 17.87 -1.43 14.85
C ARG A 153 17.27 -2.71 15.46
N ARG A 154 16.08 -2.66 16.06
CA ARG A 154 15.45 -3.81 16.75
C ARG A 154 14.23 -4.33 15.96
N PRO A 155 14.25 -5.56 15.44
CA PRO A 155 13.13 -6.13 14.68
C PRO A 155 11.82 -6.26 15.48
N GLY A 156 11.90 -6.30 16.82
CA GLY A 156 10.75 -6.41 17.72
C GLY A 156 9.89 -5.14 17.84
N TRP A 157 10.44 -3.95 17.52
CA TRP A 157 9.69 -2.68 17.57
C TRP A 157 9.14 -2.24 16.21
N ALA A 158 9.58 -2.88 15.13
CA ALA A 158 9.16 -2.55 13.78
C ALA A 158 7.66 -2.81 13.57
N ILE A 159 7.16 -3.95 14.05
CA ILE A 159 5.75 -4.35 13.90
C ILE A 159 4.81 -3.40 14.68
N PRO A 160 5.01 -3.13 15.99
CA PRO A 160 4.14 -2.21 16.71
C PRO A 160 4.26 -0.77 16.21
N SER A 161 5.43 -0.32 15.76
CA SER A 161 5.57 1.03 15.19
C SER A 161 4.92 1.17 13.81
N THR A 162 4.99 0.15 12.94
CA THR A 162 4.24 0.17 11.67
C THR A 162 2.75 0.09 11.91
N MET A 163 2.30 -0.68 12.90
CA MET A 163 0.89 -0.83 13.24
C MET A 163 0.34 0.45 13.88
N LEU A 164 1.09 1.07 14.79
CA LEU A 164 0.76 2.35 15.41
C LEU A 164 0.84 3.50 14.40
N ALA A 165 1.82 3.53 13.50
CA ALA A 165 1.91 4.54 12.45
C ALA A 165 0.81 4.38 11.41
N ALA A 166 0.49 3.15 10.98
CA ALA A 166 -0.65 2.88 10.10
C ALA A 166 -1.97 3.29 10.78
N LEU A 167 -2.14 2.99 12.07
CA LEU A 167 -3.30 3.40 12.85
C LEU A 167 -3.38 4.92 12.98
N LEU A 168 -2.29 5.60 13.33
CA LEU A 168 -2.23 7.07 13.46
C LEU A 168 -2.44 7.78 12.12
N VAL A 169 -1.91 7.25 11.02
CA VAL A 169 -2.12 7.78 9.67
C VAL A 169 -3.55 7.52 9.18
N SER A 170 -4.19 6.46 9.65
CA SER A 170 -5.59 6.17 9.33
C SER A 170 -6.57 7.01 10.18
N VAL A 171 -6.22 7.30 11.43
CA VAL A 171 -7.08 8.02 12.40
C VAL A 171 -6.86 9.54 12.36
N ALA A 172 -5.70 10.03 11.89
CA ALA A 172 -5.51 11.45 11.72
C ALA A 172 -6.44 11.98 10.62
N GLY A 173 -7.46 12.75 10.99
CA GLY A 173 -8.38 13.45 10.08
C GLY A 173 -7.70 14.37 9.05
N ALA A 174 -6.39 14.61 9.18
CA ALA A 174 -5.56 15.37 8.25
C ALA A 174 -4.79 14.50 7.23
N SER A 175 -4.92 13.17 7.28
CA SER A 175 -4.19 12.27 6.38
C SER A 175 -4.82 12.25 4.98
N PRO A 176 -4.04 12.42 3.90
CA PRO A 176 -4.57 12.40 2.55
C PRO A 176 -5.21 11.05 2.16
N ALA A 177 -4.76 9.91 2.73
CA ALA A 177 -5.49 8.63 2.55
C ALA A 177 -6.86 8.65 3.23
N ASN A 178 -6.95 9.23 4.44
CA ASN A 178 -8.22 9.35 5.13
C ASN A 178 -9.17 10.27 4.33
N ALA A 179 -8.66 11.37 3.76
CA ALA A 179 -9.47 12.22 2.87
C ALA A 179 -9.97 11.50 1.61
N ALA A 180 -9.18 10.58 1.03
CA ALA A 180 -9.63 9.76 -0.10
C ALA A 180 -10.69 8.72 0.31
N VAL A 181 -10.53 8.09 1.47
CA VAL A 181 -11.47 7.09 2.01
C VAL A 181 -12.76 7.76 2.49
N SER A 182 -12.67 8.83 3.28
CA SER A 182 -13.83 9.63 3.69
C SER A 182 -14.54 10.25 2.50
N GLY A 183 -13.81 10.67 1.46
CA GLY A 183 -14.44 11.13 0.21
C GLY A 183 -15.28 10.04 -0.44
N LEU A 184 -14.80 8.80 -0.51
CA LEU A 184 -15.59 7.67 -1.02
C LEU A 184 -16.83 7.39 -0.15
N VAL A 185 -16.72 7.50 1.18
CA VAL A 185 -17.86 7.31 2.10
C VAL A 185 -18.88 8.45 1.96
N ASP A 186 -18.43 9.70 1.90
CA ASP A 186 -19.29 10.87 1.70
C ASP A 186 -19.93 10.86 0.30
N GLY A 187 -19.21 10.37 -0.71
CA GLY A 187 -19.70 10.14 -2.08
C GLY A 187 -20.78 9.06 -2.14
N SER A 188 -20.66 8.02 -1.31
CA SER A 188 -21.67 6.96 -1.17
C SER A 188 -23.01 7.49 -0.66
N HIS A 189 -22.96 8.50 0.22
CA HIS A 189 -24.14 9.19 0.76
C HIS A 189 -24.70 10.29 -0.15
N SER A 190 -23.88 10.91 -0.99
CA SER A 190 -24.26 12.06 -1.82
C SER A 190 -24.48 11.74 -3.30
N GLY A 191 -24.11 10.54 -3.75
CA GLY A 191 -24.20 10.11 -5.15
C GLY A 191 -23.14 10.73 -6.08
N ALA A 192 -22.22 11.53 -5.52
CA ALA A 192 -21.11 12.10 -6.27
C ALA A 192 -19.92 11.13 -6.27
N VAL A 193 -19.27 10.94 -7.42
CA VAL A 193 -18.02 10.18 -7.52
C VAL A 193 -16.84 11.15 -7.36
N PRO A 194 -16.22 11.28 -6.17
CA PRO A 194 -15.07 12.15 -6.02
C PRO A 194 -13.87 11.53 -6.74
N MET A 195 -13.13 12.35 -7.50
CA MET A 195 -11.81 11.98 -8.00
C MET A 195 -10.73 12.47 -7.04
N PRO A 196 -10.11 11.60 -6.21
CA PRO A 196 -9.14 12.00 -5.18
C PRO A 196 -7.74 12.28 -5.77
N LEU A 197 -7.65 13.17 -6.76
CA LEU A 197 -6.40 13.54 -7.43
C LEU A 197 -5.43 14.27 -6.49
N LEU A 198 -5.96 15.12 -5.62
CA LEU A 198 -5.16 15.88 -4.64
C LEU A 198 -4.57 14.95 -3.55
N PRO A 199 -5.35 14.05 -2.91
CA PRO A 199 -4.81 12.97 -2.08
C PRO A 199 -3.72 12.14 -2.76
N LEU A 200 -3.92 11.77 -4.03
CA LEU A 200 -2.96 10.98 -4.79
C LEU A 200 -1.63 11.73 -4.96
N ALA A 201 -1.68 13.01 -5.29
CA ALA A 201 -0.49 13.85 -5.44
C ALA A 201 0.30 13.98 -4.12
N LEU A 202 -0.41 14.22 -3.01
CA LEU A 202 0.20 14.36 -1.68
C LEU A 202 0.84 13.05 -1.20
N THR A 203 0.14 11.93 -1.38
CA THR A 203 0.67 10.59 -1.02
C THR A 203 1.84 10.19 -1.91
N GLY A 204 1.80 10.52 -3.20
CA GLY A 204 2.92 10.34 -4.12
C GLY A 204 4.15 11.15 -3.71
N ALA A 205 3.98 12.42 -3.36
CA ALA A 205 5.07 13.27 -2.89
C ALA A 205 5.67 12.74 -1.57
N ALA A 206 4.82 12.32 -0.63
CA ALA A 206 5.26 11.74 0.64
C ALA A 206 6.05 10.43 0.44
N ALA A 207 5.56 9.53 -0.44
CA ALA A 207 6.26 8.30 -0.78
C ALA A 207 7.60 8.58 -1.47
N ALA A 208 7.64 9.51 -2.43
CA ALA A 208 8.88 9.91 -3.09
C ALA A 208 9.89 10.51 -2.09
N GLY A 209 9.45 11.40 -1.20
CA GLY A 209 10.29 12.00 -0.16
C GLY A 209 10.84 10.96 0.82
N ALA A 210 9.97 10.08 1.33
CA ALA A 210 10.34 9.02 2.25
C ALA A 210 11.34 8.03 1.63
N THR A 211 11.10 7.62 0.38
CA THR A 211 12.01 6.71 -0.34
C THR A 211 13.33 7.37 -0.69
N ALA A 212 13.34 8.64 -1.10
CA ALA A 212 14.56 9.41 -1.34
C ALA A 212 15.38 9.54 -0.05
N LEU A 213 14.76 9.90 1.08
CA LEU A 213 15.41 9.97 2.38
C LEU A 213 16.00 8.61 2.80
N ALA A 214 15.24 7.52 2.63
CA ALA A 214 15.73 6.18 2.92
C ALA A 214 16.92 5.79 2.04
N CYS A 215 16.90 6.14 0.76
CA CYS A 215 18.01 5.92 -0.17
C CYS A 215 19.25 6.72 0.25
N VAL A 216 19.11 8.00 0.59
CA VAL A 216 20.23 8.85 1.04
C VAL A 216 20.82 8.37 2.37
N LEU A 217 19.98 7.94 3.31
CA LEU A 217 20.45 7.38 4.58
C LEU A 217 21.16 6.03 4.39
N SER A 218 20.71 5.22 3.43
CA SER A 218 21.37 3.95 3.09
C SER A 218 22.74 4.17 2.44
N SER A 219 22.91 5.23 1.64
CA SER A 219 24.19 5.53 0.99
C SER A 219 25.22 6.16 1.94
N ARG A 220 24.79 6.78 3.05
CA ARG A 220 25.69 7.38 4.05
C ARG A 220 26.20 6.38 5.10
N ARG A 221 25.68 5.15 5.12
CA ARG A 221 25.96 4.14 6.15
C ARG A 221 26.61 2.86 5.59
N SER A 222 26.81 2.81 4.28
CA SER A 222 27.65 1.83 3.58
C SER A 222 29.09 2.33 3.56
#